data_AF-A0A3P7M638-F1
#
_entry.id   AF-A0A3P7M638-F1
#
_cell.length_a   1.000
_cell.length_b   1.000
_cell.length_c   1.000
_cell.angle_alpha   90.00
_cell.angle_beta   90.00
_cell.angle_gamma   90.00
#
_symmetry.space_group_name_H-M   'P 1'
#
loop_
_entity.id
_entity.type
_entity.pdbx_description
1 polymer ?
#
loop_
_entity_poly.entity_id
_entity_poly.type
_entity_poly.pdbx_seq_one_letter_code
_entity_poly.pdbx_strand_id
1 'polypeptide(L)'
;MLNVSGNHMRLPPTPNDHIESLSDTDQRLRFDIDADPKEAEALCSTSFPILHHLAAVRMSNMSWSVLKRILSWMPSIKEICVAYNPLGDFPSVETPDGQSIAATFSGLETLDLTSTELTDFDRVLEVVGSASRLKSLLLNGNKIRSLQLPTTTTTPSVFRALNQIGLRDNLLEDWESVNELARLPALTTLLFRQNPILLNLNP
;
A
#
# COMPACT_ATOMS: atom_id res chain seq x y z
N MET A 1 8.91 -13.24 28.95
CA MET A 1 8.46 -13.10 27.55
C MET A 1 7.63 -11.83 27.47
N LEU A 2 8.23 -10.75 26.97
CA LEU A 2 7.51 -9.49 26.72
C LEU A 2 6.77 -9.66 25.40
N ASN A 3 5.46 -9.87 25.48
CA ASN A 3 4.59 -9.94 24.32
C ASN A 3 4.44 -8.53 23.76
N VAL A 4 5.15 -8.26 22.65
CA VAL A 4 5.15 -6.96 21.94
C VAL A 4 3.96 -6.84 20.97
N SER A 5 2.92 -7.67 21.11
CA SER A 5 1.76 -7.69 20.21
C SER A 5 0.77 -6.52 20.40
N GLY A 6 1.14 -5.48 21.16
CA GLY A 6 0.22 -4.47 21.68
C GLY A 6 0.37 -3.06 21.14
N ASN A 7 0.99 -2.86 19.96
CA ASN A 7 1.01 -1.55 19.30
C ASN A 7 -0.36 -1.25 18.66
N HIS A 8 -1.38 -1.06 19.48
CA HIS A 8 -2.66 -0.50 19.05
C HIS A 8 -2.51 1.01 18.95
N MET A 9 -3.06 1.62 17.89
CA MET A 9 -3.19 3.08 17.84
C MET A 9 -4.10 3.51 18.99
N ARG A 10 -3.57 4.40 19.84
CA ARG A 10 -4.31 5.00 20.96
C ARG A 10 -4.81 6.38 20.57
N LEU A 11 -6.01 6.72 21.01
CA LEU A 11 -6.52 8.09 20.91
C LEU A 11 -5.60 9.04 21.69
N PRO A 12 -5.30 10.24 21.15
CA PRO A 12 -4.54 11.24 21.89
C PRO A 12 -5.34 11.67 23.13
N PRO A 13 -4.71 11.73 24.32
CA PRO A 13 -5.41 12.14 25.53
C PRO A 13 -5.78 13.62 25.49
N THR A 14 -6.91 13.97 26.09
CA THR A 14 -7.33 15.37 26.27
C THR A 14 -6.79 15.94 27.59
N PRO A 15 -6.74 17.28 27.77
CA PRO A 15 -6.26 17.89 29.01
C PRO A 15 -7.06 17.52 30.27
N ASN A 16 -8.28 16.99 30.09
CA ASN A 16 -9.15 16.54 31.18
C ASN A 16 -8.98 15.05 31.52
N ASP A 17 -8.14 14.32 30.77
CA ASP A 17 -7.90 12.91 31.03
C ASP A 17 -6.85 12.74 32.14
N HIS A 18 -7.27 12.18 33.29
CA HIS A 18 -6.37 11.83 34.40
C HIS A 18 -5.65 10.51 34.14
N ILE A 19 -4.84 10.46 33.07
CA ILE A 19 -4.20 9.23 32.55
C ILE A 19 -3.30 8.56 33.60
N GLU A 20 -2.58 9.35 34.40
CA GLU A 20 -1.61 8.85 35.39
C GLU A 20 -2.26 8.02 36.51
N SER A 21 -3.58 8.13 36.69
CA SER A 21 -4.33 7.39 37.71
C SER A 21 -4.91 6.07 37.20
N LEU A 22 -4.86 5.82 35.88
CA LEU A 22 -5.48 4.66 35.25
C LEU A 22 -4.50 3.51 35.11
N SER A 23 -4.96 2.28 35.39
CA SER A 23 -4.16 1.08 35.12
C SER A 23 -3.94 0.90 33.61
N ASP A 24 -2.90 0.19 33.19
CA ASP A 24 -2.65 -0.11 31.77
C ASP A 24 -3.86 -0.76 31.07
N THR A 25 -4.66 -1.54 31.81
CA THR A 25 -5.87 -2.17 31.27
C THR A 25 -6.99 -1.14 31.08
N ASP A 26 -7.13 -0.20 31.99
CA ASP A 26 -8.14 0.86 31.91
C ASP A 26 -7.78 1.90 30.85
N GLN A 27 -6.48 2.20 30.69
CA GLN A 27 -6.00 3.03 29.60
C GLN A 27 -6.31 2.39 28.25
N ARG A 28 -6.14 1.07 28.14
CA ARG A 28 -6.52 0.31 26.93
C ARG A 28 -8.02 0.38 26.67
N LEU A 29 -8.85 0.07 27.66
CA LEU A 29 -10.31 0.16 27.52
C LEU A 29 -10.85 1.57 27.27
N ARG A 30 -10.08 2.62 27.53
CA ARG A 30 -10.53 4.01 27.38
C ARG A 30 -9.96 4.72 26.18
N PHE A 31 -8.71 4.41 25.81
CA PHE A 31 -7.99 5.08 24.73
C PHE A 31 -7.69 4.15 23.55
N ASP A 32 -7.87 2.83 23.68
CA ASP A 32 -7.85 1.97 22.49
C ASP A 32 -9.09 2.31 21.65
N ILE A 33 -8.86 2.45 20.35
CA ILE A 33 -9.89 2.78 19.33
C ILE A 33 -11.10 1.81 19.35
N ASP A 34 -10.98 0.68 20.05
CA ASP A 34 -11.95 -0.41 20.10
C ASP A 34 -13.05 -0.24 21.18
N ALA A 35 -12.98 0.75 22.06
CA ALA A 35 -13.94 0.94 23.17
C ALA A 35 -15.26 1.63 22.76
N ASP A 36 -15.16 2.71 21.98
CA ASP A 36 -16.27 3.28 21.21
C ASP A 36 -15.79 3.50 19.76
N PRO A 37 -16.04 2.51 18.87
CA PRO A 37 -15.58 2.58 17.49
C PRO A 37 -16.14 3.78 16.72
N LYS A 38 -17.30 4.33 17.09
CA LYS A 38 -17.91 5.48 16.39
C LYS A 38 -17.26 6.78 16.82
N GLU A 39 -17.04 6.96 18.12
CA GLU A 39 -16.34 8.14 18.64
C GLU A 39 -14.87 8.15 18.19
N ALA A 40 -14.21 7.00 18.24
CA ALA A 40 -12.83 6.86 17.76
C ALA A 40 -12.71 7.16 16.26
N GLU A 41 -13.67 6.69 15.44
CA GLU A 41 -13.70 7.02 14.01
C GLU A 41 -13.93 8.51 13.77
N ALA A 42 -14.84 9.13 14.53
CA ALA A 42 -15.12 10.57 14.42
C ALA A 42 -13.88 11.41 14.76
N LEU A 43 -13.15 11.05 15.83
CA LEU A 43 -11.89 11.69 16.22
C LEU A 43 -10.82 11.50 15.15
N CYS A 44 -10.62 10.28 14.66
CA CYS A 44 -9.56 9.98 13.71
C CYS A 44 -9.81 10.57 12.32
N SER A 45 -11.07 10.72 11.90
CA SER A 45 -11.46 11.24 10.57
C SER A 45 -10.87 12.60 10.19
N THR A 46 -10.44 13.39 11.19
CA THR A 46 -9.81 14.71 10.98
C THR A 46 -8.45 14.85 11.64
N SER A 47 -7.89 13.77 12.20
CA SER A 47 -6.73 13.83 13.10
C SER A 47 -5.39 14.06 12.39
N PHE A 48 -5.23 13.61 11.13
CA PHE A 48 -3.92 13.62 10.46
C PHE A 48 -3.92 14.35 9.11
N PRO A 49 -4.37 15.62 9.05
CA PRO A 49 -4.52 16.35 7.78
C PRO A 49 -3.18 16.68 7.10
N ILE A 50 -2.06 16.67 7.84
CA ILE A 50 -0.72 17.02 7.34
C ILE A 50 0.20 15.82 7.18
N LEU A 51 -0.27 14.61 7.49
CA LEU A 51 0.55 13.41 7.44
C LEU A 51 0.73 12.97 5.98
N HIS A 52 1.99 12.84 5.57
CA HIS A 52 2.37 12.49 4.20
C HIS A 52 2.93 11.07 4.06
N HIS A 53 3.33 10.44 5.16
CA HIS A 53 4.05 9.16 5.15
C HIS A 53 3.42 8.18 6.13
N LEU A 54 2.94 7.04 5.62
CA LEU A 54 2.41 5.94 6.42
C LEU A 54 3.31 4.71 6.23
N ALA A 55 3.84 4.20 7.33
CA ALA A 55 4.53 2.91 7.37
C ALA A 55 3.80 1.97 8.33
N ALA A 56 3.20 0.92 7.77
CA ALA A 56 2.43 -0.08 8.50
C ALA A 56 2.92 -1.47 8.08
N VAL A 57 4.03 -1.92 8.65
CA VAL A 57 4.79 -3.09 8.22
C VAL A 57 4.64 -4.24 9.22
N ARG A 58 4.43 -5.47 8.73
CA ARG A 58 4.27 -6.68 9.57
C ARG A 58 3.14 -6.59 10.60
N MET A 59 1.99 -6.10 10.16
CA MET A 59 0.75 -6.02 10.93
C MET A 59 -0.13 -7.21 10.57
N SER A 60 -0.23 -8.20 11.47
CA SER A 60 -0.88 -9.50 11.22
C SER A 60 -2.34 -9.44 10.77
N ASN A 61 -3.04 -8.35 11.09
CA ASN A 61 -4.46 -8.16 10.78
C ASN A 61 -4.68 -7.08 9.70
N MET A 62 -3.64 -6.69 8.96
CA MET A 62 -3.79 -5.70 7.89
C MET A 62 -4.52 -6.31 6.70
N SER A 63 -5.57 -5.63 6.25
CA SER A 63 -6.33 -5.94 5.03
C SER A 63 -6.59 -4.65 4.25
N TRP A 64 -7.04 -4.77 2.99
CA TRP A 64 -7.40 -3.60 2.18
C TRP A 64 -8.47 -2.72 2.84
N SER A 65 -9.47 -3.31 3.49
CA SER A 65 -10.52 -2.55 4.18
C SER A 65 -9.98 -1.83 5.42
N VAL A 66 -9.03 -2.44 6.16
CA VAL A 66 -8.34 -1.78 7.29
C VAL A 66 -7.46 -0.64 6.79
N LEU A 67 -6.67 -0.86 5.74
CA LEU A 67 -5.83 0.17 5.15
C LEU A 67 -6.68 1.36 4.65
N LYS A 68 -7.78 1.08 3.92
CA LYS A 68 -8.74 2.10 3.47
C LYS A 68 -9.26 2.95 4.64
N ARG A 69 -9.63 2.30 5.75
CA ARG A 69 -10.08 2.99 6.97
C ARG A 69 -8.99 3.93 7.51
N ILE A 70 -7.77 3.45 7.68
CA ILE A 70 -6.64 4.25 8.18
C ILE A 70 -6.37 5.45 7.25
N LEU A 71 -6.39 5.22 5.94
CA LEU A 71 -6.12 6.26 4.95
C LEU A 71 -7.19 7.36 4.90
N SER A 72 -8.43 7.05 5.32
CA SER A 72 -9.47 8.07 5.45
C SER A 72 -9.13 9.17 6.46
N TRP A 73 -8.19 8.90 7.38
CA TRP A 73 -7.73 9.84 8.40
C TRP A 73 -6.57 10.73 7.92
N MET A 74 -6.00 10.42 6.75
CA MET A 74 -4.76 11.00 6.22
C MET A 74 -4.98 11.53 4.78
N PRO A 75 -5.79 12.58 4.59
CA PRO A 75 -6.17 13.05 3.25
C PRO A 75 -4.99 13.60 2.41
N SER A 76 -3.87 13.94 3.06
CA SER A 76 -2.67 14.48 2.40
C SER A 76 -1.60 13.42 2.11
N ILE A 77 -1.89 12.13 2.24
CA ILE A 77 -0.90 11.05 2.12
C ILE A 77 -0.17 11.09 0.75
N LYS A 78 1.14 10.86 0.78
CA LYS A 78 2.01 10.81 -0.41
C LYS A 78 2.80 9.52 -0.50
N GLU A 79 3.13 8.91 0.63
CA GLU A 79 3.98 7.73 0.68
C GLU A 79 3.36 6.68 1.59
N ILE A 80 3.21 5.47 1.06
CA ILE A 80 2.66 4.33 1.80
C ILE A 80 3.64 3.17 1.71
N CYS A 81 3.99 2.61 2.86
CA CYS A 81 4.70 1.35 2.99
C CYS A 81 3.84 0.39 3.83
N VAL A 82 3.38 -0.69 3.19
CA VAL A 82 2.59 -1.76 3.84
C VAL A 82 3.26 -3.11 3.65
N ALA A 83 4.59 -3.10 3.54
CA ALA A 83 5.38 -4.28 3.26
C ALA A 83 5.19 -5.39 4.31
N TYR A 84 5.33 -6.64 3.87
CA TYR A 84 5.22 -7.84 4.70
C TYR A 84 3.86 -7.99 5.41
N ASN A 85 2.79 -7.54 4.75
CA ASN A 85 1.40 -7.80 5.13
C ASN A 85 0.74 -8.62 4.03
N PRO A 86 0.15 -9.81 4.30
CA PRO A 86 -0.46 -10.65 3.27
C PRO A 86 -1.82 -10.09 2.81
N LEU A 87 -1.78 -8.99 2.05
CA LEU A 87 -2.97 -8.28 1.57
C LEU A 87 -3.70 -9.04 0.46
N GLY A 88 -2.95 -9.79 -0.35
CA GLY A 88 -3.43 -10.34 -1.61
C GLY A 88 -3.68 -9.25 -2.66
N ASP A 89 -4.35 -9.62 -3.74
CA ASP A 89 -4.67 -8.71 -4.84
C ASP A 89 -5.59 -7.56 -4.40
N PHE A 90 -5.46 -6.43 -5.10
CA PHE A 90 -6.32 -5.28 -4.86
C PHE A 90 -7.80 -5.63 -5.05
N PRO A 91 -8.71 -5.00 -4.28
CA PRO A 91 -10.13 -5.08 -4.57
C PRO A 91 -10.42 -4.43 -5.94
N SER A 92 -11.34 -5.02 -6.69
CA SER A 92 -11.77 -4.49 -8.00
C SER A 92 -12.23 -3.04 -7.88
N VAL A 93 -11.83 -2.19 -8.84
CA VAL A 93 -12.27 -0.78 -8.97
C VAL A 93 -13.76 -0.63 -9.26
N GLU A 94 -14.48 -1.72 -9.50
CA GLU A 94 -15.95 -1.75 -9.56
C GLU A 94 -16.60 -1.79 -8.17
N THR A 95 -15.82 -2.13 -7.13
CA THR A 95 -16.30 -2.19 -5.75
C THR A 95 -16.08 -0.85 -5.03
N PRO A 96 -16.89 -0.51 -4.01
CA PRO A 96 -16.67 0.70 -3.21
C PRO A 96 -15.29 0.78 -2.57
N ASP A 97 -14.74 -0.36 -2.13
CA ASP A 97 -13.41 -0.45 -1.53
C ASP A 97 -12.32 -0.13 -2.57
N GLY A 98 -12.40 -0.74 -3.75
CA GLY A 98 -11.45 -0.48 -4.84
C GLY A 98 -11.49 0.97 -5.34
N GLN A 99 -12.68 1.55 -5.50
CA GLN A 99 -12.84 2.96 -5.88
C GLN A 99 -12.21 3.90 -4.86
N SER A 100 -12.47 3.66 -3.57
CA SER A 100 -11.92 4.47 -2.49
C SER A 100 -10.39 4.37 -2.44
N ILE A 101 -9.83 3.16 -2.58
CA ILE A 101 -8.38 2.96 -2.56
C ILE A 101 -7.74 3.61 -3.78
N ALA A 102 -8.28 3.41 -4.98
CA ALA A 102 -7.78 4.03 -6.21
C ALA A 102 -7.81 5.56 -6.12
N ALA A 103 -8.89 6.14 -5.57
CA ALA A 103 -8.99 7.58 -5.35
C ALA A 103 -7.89 8.09 -4.43
N THR A 104 -7.65 7.44 -3.28
CA THR A 104 -6.54 7.79 -2.39
C THR A 104 -5.18 7.62 -3.08
N PHE A 105 -5.00 6.54 -3.83
CA PHE A 105 -3.71 6.17 -4.41
C PHE A 105 -3.32 7.06 -5.61
N SER A 106 -4.29 7.73 -6.22
CA SER A 106 -4.07 8.68 -7.33
C SER A 106 -3.12 9.84 -6.98
N GLY A 107 -3.01 10.19 -5.70
CA GLY A 107 -2.17 11.28 -5.18
C GLY A 107 -0.78 10.87 -4.71
N LEU A 108 -0.48 9.56 -4.66
CA LEU A 108 0.76 9.03 -4.10
C LEU A 108 1.98 9.33 -4.97
N GLU A 109 3.12 9.45 -4.31
CA GLU A 109 4.45 9.56 -4.88
C GLU A 109 5.25 8.26 -4.70
N THR A 110 5.04 7.53 -3.60
CA THR A 110 5.70 6.25 -3.30
C THR A 110 4.69 5.23 -2.78
N LEU A 111 4.75 4.01 -3.31
CA LEU A 111 3.97 2.87 -2.83
C LEU A 111 4.86 1.62 -2.71
N ASP A 112 5.00 1.12 -1.48
CA ASP A 112 5.73 -0.11 -1.18
C ASP A 112 4.78 -1.22 -0.72
N LEU A 113 4.65 -2.21 -1.59
CA LEU A 113 3.87 -3.44 -1.48
C LEU A 113 4.79 -4.66 -1.50
N THR A 114 6.00 -4.51 -0.95
CA THR A 114 6.95 -5.63 -0.85
C THR A 114 6.34 -6.76 -0.01
N SER A 115 6.30 -7.98 -0.55
CA SER A 115 5.78 -9.17 0.11
C SER A 115 4.36 -9.01 0.64
N THR A 116 3.45 -8.62 -0.25
CA THR A 116 2.01 -8.50 0.06
C THR A 116 1.13 -9.55 -0.60
N GLU A 117 1.74 -10.59 -1.18
CA GLU A 117 1.07 -11.73 -1.84
C GLU A 117 0.28 -11.37 -3.11
N LEU A 118 0.65 -10.27 -3.79
CA LEU A 118 0.04 -9.90 -5.07
C LEU A 118 0.32 -10.97 -6.13
N THR A 119 -0.68 -11.32 -6.91
CA THR A 119 -0.59 -12.26 -8.05
C THR A 119 -0.98 -11.61 -9.38
N ASP A 120 -1.89 -10.63 -9.34
CA ASP A 120 -2.54 -10.05 -10.50
C ASP A 120 -2.04 -8.62 -10.75
N PHE A 121 -1.22 -8.45 -11.80
CA PHE A 121 -0.71 -7.13 -12.17
C PHE A 121 -1.77 -6.24 -12.83
N ASP A 122 -2.81 -6.80 -13.43
CA ASP A 122 -3.89 -6.02 -14.04
C ASP A 122 -4.67 -5.27 -12.96
N ARG A 123 -4.85 -5.90 -11.78
CA ARG A 123 -5.41 -5.23 -10.59
C ARG A 123 -4.54 -4.09 -10.09
N VAL A 124 -3.21 -4.24 -10.16
CA VAL A 124 -2.28 -3.14 -9.86
C VAL A 124 -2.50 -2.00 -10.86
N LEU A 125 -2.59 -2.29 -12.16
CA LEU A 125 -2.85 -1.28 -13.18
C LEU A 125 -4.17 -0.54 -12.99
N GLU A 126 -5.26 -1.25 -12.68
CA GLU A 126 -6.56 -0.65 -12.43
C GLU A 126 -6.53 0.36 -11.29
N VAL A 127 -5.84 0.02 -10.18
CA VAL A 127 -5.84 0.84 -8.96
C VAL A 127 -4.79 1.95 -8.99
N VAL A 128 -3.57 1.67 -9.46
CA VAL A 128 -2.45 2.62 -9.40
C VAL A 128 -1.95 3.11 -10.75
N GLY A 129 -2.39 2.52 -11.86
CA GLY A 129 -1.91 2.86 -13.20
C GLY A 129 -2.14 4.32 -13.58
N SER A 130 -3.22 4.95 -13.09
CA SER A 130 -3.55 6.35 -13.36
C SER A 130 -2.88 7.35 -12.41
N ALA A 131 -2.12 6.89 -11.41
CA ALA A 131 -1.48 7.74 -10.40
C ALA A 131 -0.39 8.61 -11.03
N SER A 132 -0.76 9.85 -11.38
CA SER A 132 0.08 10.77 -12.17
C SER A 132 1.35 11.26 -11.46
N ARG A 133 1.41 11.10 -10.14
CA ARG A 133 2.52 11.56 -9.28
C ARG A 133 3.39 10.41 -8.76
N LEU A 134 2.99 9.15 -9.03
CA LEU A 134 3.67 7.97 -8.51
C LEU A 134 5.03 7.82 -9.19
N LYS A 135 6.09 7.94 -8.40
CA LYS A 135 7.49 7.86 -8.83
C LYS A 135 8.07 6.49 -8.53
N SER A 136 7.75 5.92 -7.36
CA SER A 136 8.32 4.66 -6.91
C SER A 136 7.22 3.65 -6.57
N LEU A 137 7.28 2.48 -7.21
CA LEU A 137 6.39 1.34 -6.97
C LEU A 137 7.22 0.10 -6.66
N LEU A 138 7.18 -0.37 -5.41
CA LEU A 138 7.91 -1.56 -4.99
C LEU A 138 6.96 -2.74 -4.84
N LEU A 139 7.11 -3.74 -5.71
CA LEU A 139 6.34 -4.98 -5.76
C LEU A 139 7.21 -6.21 -5.49
N ASN A 140 8.33 -6.04 -4.78
CA ASN A 140 9.29 -7.13 -4.55
C ASN A 140 8.66 -8.26 -3.71
N GLY A 141 9.06 -9.52 -3.90
CA GLY A 141 8.65 -10.63 -3.05
C GLY A 141 7.17 -10.99 -3.17
N ASN A 142 6.55 -10.74 -4.33
CA ASN A 142 5.17 -11.09 -4.63
C ASN A 142 5.11 -12.33 -5.54
N LYS A 143 3.93 -12.66 -6.07
CA LYS A 143 3.66 -13.86 -6.88
C LYS A 143 3.22 -13.48 -8.30
N ILE A 144 3.67 -12.32 -8.81
CA ILE A 144 3.31 -11.80 -10.13
C ILE A 144 3.99 -12.64 -11.20
N ARG A 145 3.20 -13.18 -12.14
CA ARG A 145 3.69 -14.06 -13.23
C ARG A 145 3.83 -13.37 -14.58
N SER A 146 3.01 -12.37 -14.84
CA SER A 146 2.97 -11.64 -16.09
C SER A 146 2.65 -10.17 -15.85
N LEU A 147 3.09 -9.31 -16.76
CA LEU A 147 2.86 -7.88 -16.75
C LEU A 147 2.50 -7.44 -18.16
N GLN A 148 1.37 -6.78 -18.35
CA GLN A 148 0.94 -6.28 -19.66
C GLN A 148 0.39 -4.87 -19.50
N LEU A 149 0.95 -3.88 -20.18
CA LEU A 149 0.44 -2.52 -20.15
C LEU A 149 -0.63 -2.33 -21.25
N PRO A 150 -1.67 -1.51 -21.03
CA PRO A 150 -2.74 -1.29 -22.02
C PRO A 150 -2.20 -0.81 -23.37
N THR A 151 -2.65 -1.38 -24.49
CA THR A 151 -2.14 -1.11 -25.84
C THR A 151 -2.73 0.13 -26.51
N THR A 152 -3.69 0.82 -25.89
CA THR A 152 -4.51 1.84 -26.55
C THR A 152 -3.77 3.17 -26.74
N THR A 153 -3.98 3.78 -27.93
CA THR A 153 -3.40 5.07 -28.35
C THR A 153 -4.19 6.30 -27.88
N THR A 154 -5.35 6.10 -27.23
CA THR A 154 -6.22 7.17 -26.74
C THR A 154 -6.22 7.26 -25.21
N THR A 155 -5.55 8.30 -24.68
CA THR A 155 -5.56 8.84 -23.29
C THR A 155 -4.88 8.02 -22.17
N PRO A 156 -4.40 8.71 -21.11
CA PRO A 156 -2.97 8.95 -20.83
C PRO A 156 -2.16 7.66 -20.56
N SER A 157 -0.85 7.72 -20.79
CA SER A 157 0.05 6.62 -20.45
C SER A 157 -0.08 6.26 -18.96
N VAL A 158 -0.31 4.98 -18.67
CA VAL A 158 -0.20 4.46 -17.31
C VAL A 158 1.19 4.75 -16.75
N PHE A 159 1.29 4.98 -15.45
CA PHE A 159 2.56 5.17 -14.75
C PHE A 159 3.46 6.27 -15.35
N ARG A 160 2.87 7.37 -15.81
CA ARG A 160 3.57 8.47 -16.52
C ARG A 160 4.78 9.07 -15.80
N ALA A 161 4.80 9.01 -14.46
CA ALA A 161 5.85 9.59 -13.62
C ALA A 161 6.73 8.52 -12.94
N LEU A 162 6.46 7.23 -13.21
CA LEU A 162 7.12 6.13 -12.52
C LEU A 162 8.58 6.05 -12.95
N ASN A 163 9.48 6.36 -12.02
CA ASN A 163 10.92 6.33 -12.24
C ASN A 163 11.56 5.05 -11.73
N GLN A 164 10.92 4.39 -10.76
CA GLN A 164 11.43 3.20 -10.10
C GLN A 164 10.33 2.15 -9.98
N ILE A 165 10.65 0.93 -10.44
CA ILE A 165 9.83 -0.25 -10.19
C ILE A 165 10.67 -1.37 -9.57
N GLY A 166 10.14 -1.98 -8.50
CA GLY A 166 10.73 -3.15 -7.87
C GLY A 166 9.95 -4.41 -8.20
N LEU A 167 10.59 -5.37 -8.86
CA LEU A 167 9.99 -6.65 -9.27
C LEU A 167 10.87 -7.83 -8.84
N ARG A 168 11.75 -7.64 -7.85
CA ARG A 168 12.61 -8.72 -7.34
C ARG A 168 11.75 -9.83 -6.76
N ASP A 169 12.19 -11.07 -6.87
CA ASP A 169 11.59 -12.21 -6.16
C ASP A 169 10.09 -12.31 -6.47
N ASN A 170 9.79 -12.34 -7.76
CA ASN A 170 8.47 -12.59 -8.33
C ASN A 170 8.54 -13.83 -9.22
N LEU A 171 7.46 -14.13 -9.94
CA LEU A 171 7.30 -15.34 -10.73
C LEU A 171 7.28 -15.04 -12.24
N LEU A 172 7.94 -13.98 -12.69
CA LEU A 172 7.98 -13.61 -14.11
C LEU A 172 8.75 -14.67 -14.92
N GLU A 173 8.09 -15.21 -15.93
CA GLU A 173 8.58 -16.32 -16.78
C GLU A 173 8.85 -15.91 -18.23
N ASP A 174 8.38 -14.73 -18.66
CA ASP A 174 8.42 -14.27 -20.05
C ASP A 174 9.09 -12.89 -20.24
N TRP A 175 9.80 -12.72 -21.35
CA TRP A 175 10.46 -11.45 -21.70
C TRP A 175 9.49 -10.38 -22.19
N GLU A 176 8.29 -10.77 -22.60
CA GLU A 176 7.25 -9.82 -23.04
C GLU A 176 6.87 -8.89 -21.90
N SER A 177 6.67 -9.43 -20.69
CA SER A 177 6.44 -8.68 -19.46
C SER A 177 7.55 -7.69 -19.13
N VAL A 178 8.81 -8.02 -19.46
CA VAL A 178 9.95 -7.12 -19.27
C VAL A 178 9.98 -6.05 -20.36
N ASN A 179 9.67 -6.39 -21.60
CA ASN A 179 9.59 -5.46 -22.72
C ASN A 179 8.52 -4.40 -22.52
N GLU A 180 7.41 -4.76 -21.86
CA GLU A 180 6.36 -3.83 -21.49
C GLU A 180 6.87 -2.66 -20.62
N LEU A 181 7.86 -2.91 -19.75
CA LEU A 181 8.47 -1.85 -18.93
C LEU A 181 9.21 -0.79 -19.77
N ALA A 182 9.67 -1.13 -20.98
CA ALA A 182 10.30 -0.17 -21.89
C ALA A 182 9.31 0.90 -22.39
N ARG A 183 8.01 0.66 -22.26
CA ARG A 183 6.95 1.60 -22.64
C ARG A 183 6.71 2.67 -21.56
N LEU A 184 7.33 2.54 -20.38
CA LEU A 184 7.21 3.50 -19.29
C LEU A 184 8.15 4.70 -19.51
N PRO A 185 7.63 5.92 -19.73
CA PRO A 185 8.43 7.02 -20.27
C PRO A 185 9.45 7.62 -19.30
N ALA A 186 9.25 7.44 -17.99
CA ALA A 186 10.10 8.02 -16.95
C ALA A 186 10.96 6.97 -16.22
N LEU A 187 10.87 5.69 -16.59
CA LEU A 187 11.51 4.60 -15.86
C LEU A 187 13.03 4.68 -16.01
N THR A 188 13.73 4.77 -14.87
CA THR A 188 15.21 4.83 -14.83
C THR A 188 15.81 3.77 -13.92
N THR A 189 15.02 3.25 -12.97
CA THR A 189 15.47 2.27 -11.98
C THR A 189 14.58 1.04 -12.02
N LEU A 190 15.17 -0.10 -12.39
CA LEU A 190 14.51 -1.40 -12.38
C LEU A 190 15.21 -2.30 -11.36
N LEU A 191 14.51 -2.71 -10.31
CA LEU A 191 15.01 -3.72 -9.38
C LEU A 191 14.49 -5.09 -9.80
N PHE A 192 15.27 -5.79 -10.63
CA PHE A 192 14.86 -7.06 -11.23
C PHE A 192 15.91 -8.14 -11.02
N ARG A 193 15.65 -9.03 -10.06
CA ARG A 193 16.49 -10.19 -9.71
C ARG A 193 15.59 -11.30 -9.18
N GLN A 194 16.06 -12.54 -9.17
CA GLN A 194 15.34 -13.69 -8.60
C GLN A 194 13.94 -13.86 -9.23
N ASN A 195 13.86 -13.88 -10.56
CA ASN A 195 12.66 -14.28 -11.29
C ASN A 195 12.99 -15.49 -12.17
N PRO A 196 12.06 -16.44 -12.40
CA PRO A 196 12.28 -17.63 -13.22
C PRO A 196 12.89 -17.35 -14.60
N ILE A 197 12.47 -16.28 -15.26
CA ILE A 197 13.00 -15.84 -16.56
C ILE A 197 14.53 -15.66 -16.57
N LEU A 198 15.13 -15.28 -15.44
CA LEU A 198 16.58 -15.09 -15.31
C LEU A 198 17.34 -16.41 -15.15
N LEU A 199 16.67 -17.52 -14.85
CA LEU A 199 17.30 -18.83 -14.68
C LEU A 199 17.76 -19.42 -16.02
N ASN A 200 17.13 -19.01 -17.13
CA ASN A 200 17.45 -19.47 -18.48
C ASN A 200 18.48 -18.57 -19.20
N LEU A 201 19.00 -17.54 -18.52
CA LEU A 201 20.10 -16.73 -19.03
C LEU A 201 21.42 -17.47 -18.79
N ASN A 202 21.72 -18.45 -19.63
CA ASN A 202 23.08 -18.97 -19.72
C ASN A 202 23.98 -17.91 -20.38
N PRO A 203 25.17 -17.61 -19.80
CA PRO A 203 26.14 -16.68 -20.37
C PRO A 203 26.74 -17.17 -21.69
#